data_AF-A0AAE7NT35-F1
#
_entry.id   AF-A0AAE7NT35-F1
#
_cell.length_a   1.000
_cell.length_b   1.000
_cell.length_c   1.000
_cell.angle_alpha   90.00
_cell.angle_beta   90.00
_cell.angle_gamma   90.00
#
_symmetry.space_group_name_H-M   'P 1'
#
loop_
_entity.id
_entity.type
_entity.pdbx_description
1 polymer ?
#
loop_
_entity_poly.entity_id
_entity_poly.type
_entity_poly.pdbx_seq_one_letter_code
_entity_poly.pdbx_strand_id
1 'polypeptide(L)'
;MAFGASFSELQRMRARFGEVTRHQFQDHQDVRKTIIRSSLDGLDRPIVVLGDSLIEMADFPKALCGKPVVSGGIGGATTSDFLRVGPEILASSKPAAVVVALGANDGNDPLQKQRTSDLLREIGKLSPVVITMSTKREEFNRSDLGKDGVHLTRSASAAFVSRITAPVERGLGGCD
;
A
#
# COMPACT_ATOMS: atom_id res chain seq x y z
N MET A 1 -36.22 32.91 9.89
CA MET A 1 -35.17 32.30 10.74
C MET A 1 -35.37 30.80 10.72
N ALA A 2 -34.42 30.02 10.23
CA ALA A 2 -34.44 28.58 10.41
C ALA A 2 -33.00 28.09 10.33
N PHE A 3 -32.54 27.34 11.32
CA PHE A 3 -31.66 26.18 11.18
C PHE A 3 -31.48 25.58 12.58
N GLY A 4 -32.39 24.68 12.93
CA GLY A 4 -32.23 23.76 14.06
C GLY A 4 -32.38 22.36 13.52
N ALA A 5 -31.37 21.85 12.81
CA ALA A 5 -31.34 20.44 12.47
C ALA A 5 -31.20 19.66 13.78
N SER A 6 -32.16 18.77 14.05
CA SER A 6 -32.15 17.94 15.25
C SER A 6 -30.87 17.09 15.29
N PHE A 7 -30.31 16.88 16.48
CA PHE A 7 -29.08 16.09 16.67
C PHE A 7 -29.16 14.69 16.01
N SER A 8 -30.36 14.12 15.96
CA SER A 8 -30.64 12.83 15.30
C SER A 8 -30.56 12.87 13.77
N GLU A 9 -30.83 14.02 13.15
CA GLU A 9 -30.66 14.21 11.69
C GLU A 9 -29.19 14.36 11.32
N LEU A 10 -28.40 15.08 12.13
CA LEU A 10 -26.96 15.19 11.95
C LEU A 10 -26.26 13.83 12.11
N GLN A 11 -26.69 13.01 13.07
CA GLN A 11 -26.19 11.64 13.23
C GLN A 11 -26.55 10.74 12.04
N ARG A 12 -27.80 10.80 11.55
CA ARG A 12 -28.21 10.04 10.35
C ARG A 12 -27.47 10.47 9.10
N MET A 13 -27.22 11.77 8.92
CA MET A 13 -26.41 12.25 7.81
C MET A 13 -24.97 11.76 7.92
N ARG A 14 -24.31 11.88 9.08
CA ARG A 14 -22.95 11.35 9.28
C ARG A 14 -22.86 9.84 9.02
N ALA A 15 -23.84 9.07 9.46
CA ALA A 15 -23.89 7.63 9.22
C ALA A 15 -24.03 7.33 7.71
N ARG A 16 -24.95 8.00 7.01
CA ARG A 16 -25.11 7.86 5.56
C ARG A 16 -23.88 8.31 4.78
N PHE A 17 -23.28 9.45 5.15
CA PHE A 17 -22.03 9.91 4.54
C PHE A 17 -20.93 8.88 4.74
N GLY A 18 -20.73 8.37 5.96
CA GLY A 18 -19.73 7.35 6.26
C GLY A 18 -19.99 6.01 5.53
N GLU A 19 -21.25 5.62 5.36
CA GLU A 19 -21.63 4.42 4.60
C GLU A 19 -21.33 4.57 3.10
N VAL A 20 -21.64 5.73 2.51
CA VAL A 20 -21.33 6.04 1.11
C VAL A 20 -19.82 6.13 0.89
N THR A 21 -19.07 6.80 1.76
CA THR A 21 -17.59 6.83 1.62
C THR A 21 -17.01 5.42 1.74
N ARG A 22 -17.50 4.60 2.69
CA ARG A 22 -17.01 3.23 2.87
C ARG A 22 -17.26 2.35 1.65
N HIS A 23 -18.44 2.43 1.02
CA HIS A 23 -18.72 1.69 -0.23
C HIS A 23 -17.77 2.11 -1.34
N GLN A 24 -17.59 3.42 -1.56
CA GLN A 24 -16.68 3.92 -2.59
C GLN A 24 -15.22 3.49 -2.36
N PHE A 25 -14.76 3.47 -1.10
CA PHE A 25 -13.45 2.93 -0.75
C PHE A 25 -13.36 1.43 -1.03
N GLN A 26 -14.37 0.64 -0.69
CA GLN A 26 -14.40 -0.80 -0.97
C GLN A 26 -14.37 -1.08 -2.47
N ASP A 27 -15.17 -0.35 -3.27
CA ASP A 27 -15.17 -0.45 -4.72
C ASP A 27 -13.78 -0.14 -5.31
N HIS A 28 -13.10 0.90 -4.83
CA HIS A 28 -11.73 1.22 -5.23
C HIS A 28 -10.75 0.09 -4.90
N GLN A 29 -10.83 -0.46 -3.69
CA GLN A 29 -9.98 -1.58 -3.28
C GLN A 29 -10.20 -2.82 -4.15
N ASP A 30 -11.44 -3.13 -4.51
CA ASP A 30 -11.78 -4.27 -5.37
C ASP A 30 -11.27 -4.09 -6.81
N VAL A 31 -11.41 -2.90 -7.37
CA VAL A 31 -10.85 -2.55 -8.68
C VAL A 31 -9.33 -2.66 -8.66
N ARG A 32 -8.66 -2.08 -7.65
CA ARG A 32 -7.20 -2.14 -7.54
C ARG A 32 -6.70 -3.58 -7.37
N LYS A 33 -7.34 -4.41 -6.54
CA LYS A 33 -6.99 -5.84 -6.43
C LYS A 33 -7.02 -6.55 -7.79
N THR A 34 -8.04 -6.25 -8.60
CA THR A 34 -8.20 -6.84 -9.94
C THR A 34 -7.09 -6.37 -10.89
N ILE A 35 -6.79 -5.06 -10.90
CA ILE A 35 -5.69 -4.50 -11.71
C ILE A 35 -4.35 -5.12 -11.30
N ILE A 36 -4.07 -5.25 -10.00
CA ILE A 36 -2.81 -5.81 -9.51
C ILE A 36 -2.69 -7.26 -9.95
N ARG A 37 -3.72 -8.09 -9.75
CA ARG A 37 -3.72 -9.49 -10.20
C ARG A 37 -3.51 -9.61 -11.71
N SER A 38 -4.20 -8.79 -12.50
CA SER A 38 -4.00 -8.75 -13.95
C SER A 38 -2.59 -8.28 -14.34
N SER A 39 -1.99 -7.37 -13.58
CA SER A 39 -0.62 -6.89 -13.83
C SER A 39 0.44 -7.94 -13.48
N LEU A 40 0.11 -8.89 -12.61
CA LEU A 40 0.99 -9.99 -12.21
C LEU A 40 0.86 -11.20 -13.15
N ASP A 41 -0.22 -11.28 -13.92
CA ASP A 41 -0.51 -12.44 -14.75
C ASP A 41 0.56 -12.64 -15.83
N GLY A 42 1.03 -13.88 -15.97
CA GLY A 42 2.07 -14.25 -16.93
C GLY A 42 3.48 -13.68 -16.68
N LEU A 43 3.69 -12.90 -15.61
CA LEU A 43 5.03 -12.38 -15.29
C LEU A 43 5.91 -13.46 -14.64
N ASP A 44 7.14 -13.59 -15.14
CA ASP A 44 8.13 -14.47 -14.51
C ASP A 44 8.80 -13.76 -13.33
N ARG A 45 8.54 -14.29 -12.13
CA ARG A 45 9.14 -13.87 -10.86
C ARG A 45 9.24 -12.34 -10.67
N PRO A 46 8.12 -11.60 -10.74
CA PRO A 46 8.11 -10.15 -10.56
C PRO A 46 8.58 -9.74 -9.15
N ILE A 47 8.96 -8.48 -9.04
CA ILE A 47 9.09 -7.76 -7.78
C ILE A 47 7.76 -7.07 -7.53
N VAL A 48 7.14 -7.35 -6.38
CA VAL A 48 5.84 -6.76 -6.04
C VAL A 48 6.00 -5.79 -4.87
N VAL A 49 5.55 -4.55 -5.04
CA VAL A 49 5.57 -3.54 -3.98
C VAL A 49 4.14 -3.36 -3.49
N LEU A 50 3.80 -3.96 -2.35
CA LEU A 50 2.51 -3.80 -1.69
C LEU A 50 2.51 -2.55 -0.82
N GLY A 51 1.43 -1.77 -0.86
CA GLY A 51 1.30 -0.63 0.04
C GLY A 51 0.02 0.18 -0.16
N ASP A 52 0.01 1.36 0.43
CA ASP A 52 -1.13 2.28 0.42
C ASP A 52 -1.12 3.22 -0.80
N SER A 53 -1.75 4.40 -0.67
CA SER A 53 -1.79 5.42 -1.71
C SER A 53 -0.40 5.91 -2.14
N LEU A 54 0.59 5.88 -1.25
CA LEU A 54 1.96 6.27 -1.61
C LEU A 54 2.57 5.32 -2.64
N ILE A 55 2.26 4.03 -2.53
CA ILE A 55 2.70 3.02 -3.51
C ILE A 55 1.81 3.04 -4.75
N GLU A 56 0.52 3.32 -4.60
CA GLU A 56 -0.40 3.43 -5.73
C GLU A 56 0.01 4.54 -6.70
N MET A 57 0.50 5.66 -6.17
CA MET A 57 0.91 6.84 -6.94
C MET A 57 2.39 6.87 -7.33
N ALA A 58 3.20 5.96 -6.79
CA ALA A 58 4.63 5.93 -7.04
C ALA A 58 4.96 5.48 -8.47
N ASP A 59 5.89 6.20 -9.11
CA ASP A 59 6.41 5.87 -10.43
C ASP A 59 7.62 4.93 -10.29
N PHE A 60 7.36 3.62 -10.30
CA PHE A 60 8.40 2.60 -10.24
C PHE A 60 9.04 2.37 -11.62
N PRO A 61 10.34 2.03 -11.67
CA PRO A 61 10.93 1.54 -12.92
C PRO A 61 10.18 0.28 -13.38
N LYS A 62 10.02 0.10 -14.69
CA LYS A 62 9.32 -1.07 -15.25
C LYS A 62 9.98 -2.41 -14.87
N ALA A 63 11.30 -2.39 -14.62
CA ALA A 63 12.06 -3.54 -14.19
C ALA A 63 13.20 -3.13 -13.24
N LEU A 64 13.58 -4.05 -12.35
CA LEU A 64 14.70 -3.92 -11.41
C LEU A 64 15.44 -5.27 -11.35
N CYS A 65 16.76 -5.26 -11.49
CA CYS A 65 17.58 -6.48 -11.67
C CYS A 65 17.01 -7.46 -12.73
N GLY A 66 16.53 -6.93 -13.87
CA GLY A 66 15.94 -7.73 -14.95
C GLY A 66 14.55 -8.32 -14.65
N LYS A 67 13.95 -8.02 -13.50
CA LYS A 67 12.63 -8.52 -13.09
C LYS A 67 11.58 -7.42 -13.22
N PRO A 68 10.38 -7.72 -13.75
CA PRO A 68 9.29 -6.75 -13.78
C PRO A 68 8.98 -6.23 -12.37
N VAL A 69 8.71 -4.92 -12.23
CA VAL A 69 8.25 -4.34 -10.96
C VAL A 69 6.77 -4.00 -11.10
N VAL A 70 5.97 -4.50 -10.16
CA VAL A 70 4.52 -4.26 -10.12
C VAL A 70 4.16 -3.47 -8.87
N SER A 71 3.50 -2.33 -9.07
CA SER A 71 2.86 -1.58 -7.98
C SER A 71 1.59 -2.31 -7.53
N GLY A 72 1.65 -2.84 -6.32
CA GLY A 72 0.54 -3.40 -5.56
C GLY A 72 -0.13 -2.39 -4.63
N GLY A 73 -0.06 -1.09 -4.94
CA GLY A 73 -0.62 -0.03 -4.10
C GLY A 73 -2.15 0.01 -4.12
N ILE A 74 -2.75 0.15 -2.94
CA ILE A 74 -4.19 0.29 -2.73
C ILE A 74 -4.46 1.46 -1.77
N GLY A 75 -5.09 2.52 -2.28
CA GLY A 75 -5.40 3.74 -1.55
C GLY A 75 -6.17 3.47 -0.25
N GLY A 76 -5.71 4.07 0.84
CA GLY A 76 -6.31 3.92 2.17
C GLY A 76 -6.08 2.56 2.84
N ALA A 77 -5.37 1.62 2.21
CA ALA A 77 -5.15 0.30 2.78
C ALA A 77 -4.31 0.36 4.07
N THR A 78 -4.70 -0.46 5.02
CA THR A 78 -4.01 -0.70 6.30
C THR A 78 -3.20 -2.00 6.24
N THR A 79 -2.37 -2.23 7.26
CA THR A 79 -1.72 -3.54 7.46
C THR A 79 -2.74 -4.66 7.57
N SER A 80 -3.87 -4.42 8.24
CA SER A 80 -4.93 -5.42 8.39
C SER A 80 -5.60 -5.79 7.07
N ASP A 81 -5.70 -4.86 6.12
CA ASP A 81 -6.28 -5.12 4.81
C ASP A 81 -5.37 -6.06 4.01
N PHE A 82 -4.07 -5.74 3.95
CA PHE A 82 -3.09 -6.58 3.26
C PHE A 82 -2.86 -7.93 3.94
N LEU A 83 -3.05 -8.04 5.26
CA LEU A 83 -3.05 -9.36 5.92
C LEU A 83 -4.13 -10.28 5.34
N ARG A 84 -5.28 -9.74 4.93
CA ARG A 84 -6.35 -10.51 4.29
C ARG A 84 -6.09 -10.72 2.80
N VAL A 85 -5.79 -9.64 2.06
CA VAL A 85 -5.80 -9.68 0.58
C VAL A 85 -4.42 -9.93 -0.03
N GLY A 86 -3.33 -9.64 0.67
CA GLY A 86 -1.97 -9.75 0.17
C GLY A 86 -1.63 -11.16 -0.33
N PRO A 87 -1.83 -12.22 0.48
CA PRO A 87 -1.60 -13.59 0.04
C PRO A 87 -2.45 -13.97 -1.18
N GLU A 88 -3.70 -13.52 -1.25
CA GLU A 88 -4.59 -13.79 -2.39
C GLU A 88 -4.19 -13.05 -3.68
N ILE A 89 -3.57 -11.86 -3.56
CA ILE A 89 -3.05 -11.11 -4.70
C ILE A 89 -1.83 -11.84 -5.28
N LEU A 90 -0.98 -12.39 -4.40
CA LEU A 90 0.30 -13.00 -4.78
C LEU A 90 0.23 -14.51 -5.08
N ALA A 91 -0.91 -15.15 -4.83
CA ALA A 91 -1.04 -16.61 -4.86
C ALA A 91 -0.54 -17.27 -6.16
N SER A 92 -0.66 -16.59 -7.31
CA SER A 92 -0.22 -17.09 -8.61
C SER A 92 1.11 -16.50 -9.11
N SER A 93 1.65 -15.46 -8.48
CA SER A 93 2.67 -14.59 -9.10
C SER A 93 4.13 -14.91 -8.75
N LYS A 94 4.41 -16.00 -8.01
CA LYS A 94 5.75 -16.46 -7.55
C LYS A 94 6.84 -15.36 -7.48
N PRO A 95 6.68 -14.31 -6.67
CA PRO A 95 7.56 -13.15 -6.71
C PRO A 95 9.02 -13.50 -6.42
N ALA A 96 9.95 -12.77 -7.03
CA ALA A 96 11.35 -12.82 -6.60
C ALA A 96 11.59 -12.04 -5.30
N ALA A 97 10.85 -10.94 -5.12
CA ALA A 97 10.86 -10.15 -3.91
C ALA A 97 9.48 -9.52 -3.69
N VAL A 98 9.13 -9.31 -2.43
CA VAL A 98 7.95 -8.53 -2.04
C VAL A 98 8.39 -7.44 -1.07
N VAL A 99 7.98 -6.21 -1.37
CA VAL A 99 8.10 -5.09 -0.45
C VAL A 99 6.73 -4.84 0.17
N VAL A 100 6.67 -4.71 1.49
CA VAL A 100 5.46 -4.34 2.23
C VAL A 100 5.69 -2.94 2.82
N ALA A 101 5.13 -1.92 2.16
CA ALA A 101 5.23 -0.52 2.54
C ALA A 101 3.87 -0.01 3.04
N LEU A 102 3.63 -0.13 4.35
CA LEU A 102 2.34 0.16 4.99
C LEU A 102 2.52 0.89 6.32
N GLY A 103 1.42 1.41 6.86
CA GLY A 103 1.36 1.96 8.20
C GLY A 103 0.75 3.36 8.29
N ALA A 104 0.63 4.10 7.18
CA ALA A 104 0.05 5.44 7.17
C ALA A 104 -1.42 5.46 7.61
N ASN A 105 -2.20 4.45 7.21
CA ASN A 105 -3.64 4.38 7.45
C ASN A 105 -4.03 3.59 8.71
N ASP A 106 -3.06 2.98 9.40
CA ASP A 106 -3.30 2.16 10.59
C ASP A 106 -3.58 3.01 11.85
N GLY A 107 -3.31 4.33 11.79
CA GLY A 107 -3.54 5.24 12.90
C GLY A 107 -2.85 4.80 14.20
N ASN A 108 -3.61 4.78 15.30
CA ASN A 108 -3.13 4.34 16.62
C ASN A 108 -3.48 2.87 16.92
N ASP A 109 -3.63 2.02 15.90
CA ASP A 109 -3.93 0.61 16.09
C ASP A 109 -2.88 -0.08 16.99
N PRO A 110 -3.25 -0.53 18.20
CA PRO A 110 -2.29 -1.14 19.13
C PRO A 110 -1.77 -2.49 18.63
N LEU A 111 -2.49 -3.13 17.70
CA LEU A 111 -2.12 -4.43 17.14
C LEU A 111 -1.30 -4.31 15.85
N GLN A 112 -0.99 -3.10 15.39
CA GLN A 112 -0.28 -2.88 14.13
C GLN A 112 1.00 -3.72 14.05
N LYS A 113 1.84 -3.68 15.09
CA LYS A 113 3.11 -4.43 15.11
C LYS A 113 2.91 -5.94 14.95
N GLN A 114 1.88 -6.48 15.62
CA GLN A 114 1.54 -7.89 15.52
C GLN A 114 1.04 -8.21 14.10
N ARG A 115 0.13 -7.39 13.55
CA ARG A 115 -0.41 -7.56 12.20
C ARG A 115 0.67 -7.46 11.12
N THR A 116 1.64 -6.56 11.28
CA THR A 116 2.79 -6.47 10.38
C THR A 116 3.60 -7.76 10.44
N SER A 117 3.89 -8.26 11.65
CA SER A 117 4.63 -9.52 11.82
C SER A 117 3.88 -10.72 11.21
N ASP A 118 2.56 -10.74 11.37
CA ASP A 118 1.69 -11.76 10.77
C ASP A 118 1.69 -11.68 9.25
N LEU A 119 1.58 -10.48 8.70
CA LEU A 119 1.63 -10.24 7.26
C LEU A 119 2.97 -10.68 6.68
N LEU A 120 4.09 -10.27 7.28
CA LEU A 120 5.42 -10.65 6.81
C LEU A 120 5.64 -12.16 6.84
N ARG A 121 5.09 -12.86 7.84
CA ARG A 121 5.13 -14.33 7.89
C ARG A 121 4.33 -14.96 6.76
N GLU A 122 3.13 -14.48 6.44
CA GLU A 122 2.33 -15.02 5.35
C GLU A 122 2.98 -14.75 3.98
N ILE A 123 3.49 -13.53 3.77
CA ILE A 123 4.19 -13.15 2.54
C ILE A 123 5.52 -13.90 2.39
N GLY A 124 6.23 -14.17 3.49
CA GLY A 124 7.46 -14.95 3.50
C GLY A 124 7.29 -16.41 3.07
N LYS A 125 6.07 -16.94 3.07
CA LYS A 125 5.77 -18.26 2.47
C LYS A 125 5.71 -18.21 0.94
N LEU A 126 5.48 -17.02 0.37
CA LEU A 126 5.22 -16.81 -1.06
C LEU A 126 6.43 -16.24 -1.81
N SER A 127 7.34 -15.56 -1.11
CA SER A 127 8.52 -14.90 -1.69
C SER A 127 9.77 -15.19 -0.86
N PRO A 128 10.91 -15.50 -1.49
CA PRO A 128 12.17 -15.74 -0.78
C PRO A 128 12.76 -14.47 -0.18
N VAL A 129 12.41 -13.29 -0.72
CA VAL A 129 12.86 -11.99 -0.23
C VAL A 129 11.64 -11.19 0.16
N VAL A 130 11.60 -10.74 1.42
CA VAL A 130 10.55 -9.86 1.94
C VAL A 130 11.20 -8.68 2.64
N ILE A 131 10.81 -7.48 2.24
CA ILE A 131 11.30 -6.22 2.79
C ILE A 131 10.10 -5.47 3.37
N THR A 132 10.26 -4.92 4.57
CA THR A 132 9.23 -4.10 5.21
C THR A 132 9.66 -2.65 5.26
N MET A 133 8.73 -1.74 5.03
CA MET A 133 8.94 -0.30 5.13
C MET A 133 7.73 0.36 5.79
N SER A 134 8.00 1.37 6.62
CA SER A 134 6.96 2.20 7.24
C SER A 134 6.56 3.31 6.28
N THR A 135 5.26 3.51 6.09
CA THR A 135 4.70 4.70 5.40
C THR A 135 4.14 5.73 6.38
N LYS A 136 4.43 5.60 7.68
CA LYS A 136 3.93 6.54 8.69
C LYS A 136 4.35 7.97 8.41
N ARG A 137 3.47 8.90 8.75
CA ARG A 137 3.69 10.34 8.51
C ARG A 137 4.98 10.86 9.14
N GLU A 138 5.34 10.36 10.32
CA GLU A 138 6.57 10.73 11.03
C GLU A 138 7.87 10.34 10.29
N GLU A 139 7.82 9.46 9.29
CA GLU A 139 8.97 9.03 8.48
C GLU A 139 9.35 10.05 7.39
N PHE A 140 8.55 11.10 7.20
CA PHE A 140 8.70 12.08 6.13
C PHE A 140 8.78 13.50 6.68
N ASN A 141 9.64 14.33 6.10
CA ASN A 141 9.72 15.74 6.47
C ASN A 141 8.47 16.50 6.01
N ARG A 142 8.23 17.69 6.58
CA ARG A 142 7.15 18.56 6.09
C ARG A 142 7.36 18.98 4.64
N SER A 143 8.62 19.21 4.24
CA SER A 143 9.01 19.55 2.86
C SER A 143 8.74 18.43 1.85
N ASP A 144 8.64 17.19 2.33
CA ASP A 144 8.44 16.02 1.46
C ASP A 144 6.98 15.91 1.02
N LEU A 145 6.06 16.63 1.66
CA LEU A 145 4.64 16.55 1.39
C LEU A 145 4.14 17.66 0.47
N GLY A 146 3.18 17.29 -0.36
CA GLY A 146 2.41 18.20 -1.18
C GLY A 146 1.52 19.14 -0.36
N LYS A 147 0.77 19.98 -1.08
CA LYS A 147 -0.11 20.99 -0.47
C LYS A 147 -1.20 20.39 0.41
N ASP A 148 -1.59 19.14 0.17
CA ASP A 148 -2.58 18.42 0.97
C ASP A 148 -2.03 17.93 2.31
N GLY A 149 -0.71 17.96 2.52
CA GLY A 149 -0.08 17.48 3.75
C GLY A 149 -0.23 15.98 3.97
N VAL A 150 -0.57 15.21 2.92
CA VAL A 150 -0.76 13.75 2.98
C VAL A 150 0.12 13.05 1.95
N HIS A 151 0.11 13.49 0.69
CA HIS A 151 0.83 12.83 -0.38
C HIS A 151 2.23 13.41 -0.55
N LEU A 152 3.17 12.57 -1.02
CA LEU A 152 4.53 13.01 -1.31
C LEU A 152 4.56 13.99 -2.49
N THR A 153 5.45 14.98 -2.42
CA THR A 153 5.86 15.73 -3.61
C THR A 153 6.50 14.79 -4.63
N ARG A 154 6.55 15.19 -5.90
CA ARG A 154 7.16 14.37 -6.97
C ARG A 154 8.62 13.99 -6.65
N SER A 155 9.41 14.93 -6.14
CA SER A 155 10.81 14.69 -5.75
C SER A 155 10.91 13.73 -4.57
N ALA A 156 10.06 13.90 -3.55
CA ALA A 156 10.03 13.00 -2.40
C ALA A 156 9.54 11.60 -2.78
N SER A 157 8.56 11.49 -3.69
CA SER A 157 8.10 10.22 -4.24
C SER A 157 9.20 9.49 -4.99
N ALA A 158 10.00 10.20 -5.80
CA ALA A 158 11.15 9.60 -6.50
C ALA A 158 12.21 9.12 -5.50
N ALA A 159 12.53 9.92 -4.47
CA ALA A 159 13.44 9.52 -3.41
C ALA A 159 12.91 8.31 -2.62
N PHE A 160 11.61 8.23 -2.38
CA PHE A 160 10.96 7.11 -1.71
C PHE A 160 11.05 5.82 -2.54
N VAL A 161 10.83 5.91 -3.86
CA VAL A 161 11.07 4.79 -4.78
C VAL A 161 12.52 4.30 -4.69
N SER A 162 13.50 5.20 -4.70
CA SER A 162 14.91 4.80 -4.54
C SER A 162 15.21 4.14 -3.18
N ARG A 163 14.54 4.58 -2.11
CA ARG A 163 14.63 3.94 -0.78
C ARG A 163 14.01 2.54 -0.75
N ILE A 164 13.04 2.26 -1.63
CA ILE A 164 12.43 0.94 -1.81
C ILE A 164 13.32 0.04 -2.66
N THR A 165 13.83 0.52 -3.78
CA THR A 165 14.55 -0.32 -4.75
C THR A 165 15.91 -0.77 -4.21
N ALA A 166 16.66 0.09 -3.52
CA ALA A 166 18.01 -0.26 -3.06
C ALA A 166 18.07 -1.49 -2.10
N PRO A 167 17.17 -1.64 -1.11
CA PRO A 167 17.05 -2.88 -0.34
C PRO A 167 16.66 -4.10 -1.16
N VAL A 168 15.82 -3.93 -2.21
CA VAL A 168 15.41 -5.03 -3.09
C VAL A 168 16.61 -5.55 -3.87
N GLU A 169 17.41 -4.66 -4.47
CA GLU A 169 18.63 -5.04 -5.20
C GLU A 169 19.58 -5.85 -4.30
N ARG A 170 19.82 -5.38 -3.07
CA ARG A 170 20.65 -6.11 -2.09
C ARG A 170 20.04 -7.46 -1.71
N GLY A 171 18.73 -7.51 -1.50
CA GLY A 171 18.02 -8.75 -1.14
C GLY A 171 18.04 -9.80 -2.25
N LEU A 172 18.13 -9.37 -3.51
CA LEU A 172 18.28 -10.25 -4.67
C LEU A 172 19.73 -10.68 -4.95
N GLY A 173 20.70 -10.20 -4.16
CA GLY A 173 22.13 -10.51 -4.32
C GLY A 173 22.88 -9.56 -5.26
N GLY A 174 22.29 -8.43 -5.64
CA GLY A 174 22.83 -7.49 -6.63
C GLY A 174 22.11 -7.55 -7.98
N CYS A 175 22.30 -6.52 -8.80
CA CYS A 175 21.89 -6.52 -10.20
C CYS A 175 23.16 -6.63 -11.07
N ASP A 176 23.62 -7.84 -11.35
CA ASP A 176 24.72 -8.10 -12.30
C ASP A 176 24.19 -8.30 -13.73
#